data_AF-A0A812JS88-F1
#
_entry.id   AF-A0A812JS88-F1
#
_cell.length_a   1.000
_cell.length_b   1.000
_cell.length_c   1.000
_cell.angle_alpha   90.00
_cell.angle_beta   90.00
_cell.angle_gamma   90.00
#
_symmetry.space_group_name_H-M   'P 1'
#
loop_
_entity.id
_entity.type
_entity.pdbx_description
1 polymer ?
#
loop_
_entity_poly.entity_id
_entity_poly.type
_entity_poly.pdbx_seq_one_letter_code
_entity_poly.pdbx_strand_id
1 'polypeptide(L)'
;MPNLNQVTRKQAQEYFDNSWTLVEVLFAGFHGEEPFYRPPVHGLRHPQIFYYGHTPCLYINKLRVAGVLQDPVDPYMESIMEAPDLMR
;
A
#
# COMPACT_ATOMS: atom_id res chain seq x y z
N MET A 1 -19.36 7.63 -2.51
CA MET A 1 -18.09 7.71 -3.26
C MET A 1 -17.99 9.09 -3.89
N PRO A 2 -16.81 9.74 -3.93
CA PRO A 2 -16.65 11.07 -4.51
C PRO A 2 -16.94 11.05 -6.02
N ASN A 3 -17.49 12.15 -6.55
CA ASN A 3 -17.63 12.34 -7.99
C ASN A 3 -16.23 12.62 -8.58
N LEU A 4 -15.70 11.66 -9.33
CA LEU A 4 -14.34 11.74 -9.88
C LEU A 4 -14.14 12.88 -10.89
N ASN A 5 -15.22 13.41 -11.48
CA ASN A 5 -15.14 14.54 -12.41
C ASN A 5 -15.01 15.89 -11.69
N GLN A 6 -15.28 15.95 -10.38
CA GLN A 6 -15.28 17.18 -9.57
C GLN A 6 -14.78 16.90 -8.15
N VAL A 7 -13.56 16.39 -8.03
CA VAL A 7 -12.96 16.08 -6.73
C VAL A 7 -12.31 17.33 -6.13
N THR A 8 -12.74 17.73 -4.93
CA THR A 8 -12.03 18.72 -4.12
C THR A 8 -10.85 18.09 -3.37
N ARG A 9 -9.83 18.89 -3.00
CA ARG A 9 -8.72 18.43 -2.15
C ARG A 9 -9.20 17.76 -0.86
N LYS A 10 -10.23 18.35 -0.21
CA LYS A 10 -10.80 17.81 1.03
C LYS A 10 -11.41 16.43 0.82
N GLN A 11 -12.21 16.25 -0.24
CA GLN A 11 -12.81 14.95 -0.55
C GLN A 11 -11.77 13.89 -0.92
N ALA A 12 -10.70 14.27 -1.62
CA ALA A 12 -9.59 13.37 -1.92
C ALA A 12 -8.90 12.91 -0.64
N GLN A 13 -8.63 13.83 0.29
CA GLN A 13 -8.03 13.53 1.59
C GLN A 13 -8.94 12.63 2.44
N GLU A 14 -10.23 12.97 2.59
CA GLU A 14 -11.18 12.15 3.35
C GLU A 14 -11.30 10.74 2.78
N TYR A 15 -11.28 10.60 1.45
CA TYR A 15 -11.30 9.29 0.81
C TYR A 15 -10.01 8.51 1.07
N PHE A 16 -8.86 9.17 0.97
CA PHE A 16 -7.57 8.57 1.31
C PHE A 16 -7.56 8.09 2.76
N ASP A 17 -7.85 8.96 3.72
CA ASP A 17 -7.84 8.65 5.16
C ASP A 17 -8.76 7.47 5.50
N ASN A 18 -9.97 7.45 4.92
CA ASN A 18 -10.90 6.34 5.10
C ASN A 18 -10.36 5.02 4.49
N SER A 19 -9.86 5.07 3.26
CA SER A 19 -9.30 3.88 2.60
C SER A 19 -8.06 3.34 3.33
N TRP A 20 -7.21 4.22 3.85
CA TRP A 20 -6.04 3.86 4.64
C TRP A 20 -6.43 3.21 5.97
N THR A 21 -7.40 3.80 6.68
CA THR A 21 -7.97 3.22 7.92
C THR A 21 -8.51 1.81 7.68
N LEU A 22 -9.18 1.56 6.54
CA LEU A 22 -9.68 0.23 6.20
C LEU A 22 -8.55 -0.79 5.99
N VAL A 23 -7.43 -0.36 5.40
CA VAL A 23 -6.22 -1.20 5.27
C VAL A 23 -5.67 -1.54 6.65
N GLU A 24 -5.54 -0.55 7.53
CA GLU A 24 -5.05 -0.77 8.90
C GLU A 24 -5.95 -1.73 9.68
N VAL A 25 -7.27 -1.56 9.59
CA VAL A 25 -8.26 -2.45 10.24
C VAL A 25 -8.17 -3.88 9.67
N LEU A 26 -8.00 -4.03 8.35
CA LEU A 26 -7.84 -5.34 7.72
C LEU A 26 -6.64 -6.10 8.30
N PHE A 27 -5.47 -5.45 8.36
CA PHE A 27 -4.25 -6.07 8.89
C PHE A 27 -4.28 -6.25 10.41
N ALA A 28 -4.94 -5.35 11.15
CA ALA A 28 -5.16 -5.50 12.59
C ALA A 28 -6.02 -6.74 12.93
N GLY A 29 -6.79 -7.25 11.98
CA GLY A 29 -7.53 -8.50 12.13
C GLY A 29 -6.67 -9.76 12.16
N PHE A 30 -5.38 -9.68 11.83
CA PHE A 30 -4.47 -10.83 11.90
C PHE A 30 -3.97 -11.08 13.32
N HIS A 31 -4.03 -12.35 13.72
CA HIS A 31 -3.52 -12.79 15.01
C HIS A 31 -2.09 -13.32 14.88
N GLY A 32 -1.15 -12.57 15.45
CA GLY A 32 0.27 -12.89 15.39
C GLY A 32 0.89 -12.67 14.02
N GLU A 33 2.12 -13.14 13.86
CA GLU A 33 2.95 -12.88 12.68
C GLU A 33 2.70 -13.88 11.54
N GLU A 34 2.25 -15.08 11.88
CA GLU A 34 2.09 -16.19 10.94
C GLU A 34 1.28 -15.84 9.67
N PRO A 35 0.13 -15.13 9.76
CA PRO A 35 -0.66 -14.75 8.60
C PRO A 35 0.06 -13.81 7.63
N PHE A 36 1.07 -13.06 8.11
CA PHE A 36 1.85 -12.16 7.28
C PHE A 36 2.78 -12.90 6.33
N TYR A 37 3.38 -13.99 6.81
CA TYR A 37 4.43 -14.72 6.10
C TYR A 37 3.91 -15.94 5.34
N ARG A 38 2.78 -16.52 5.73
CA ARG A 38 2.21 -17.71 5.06
C ARG A 38 1.77 -17.38 3.62
N PRO A 39 2.35 -18.02 2.60
CA PRO A 39 1.86 -17.90 1.23
C PRO A 39 0.46 -18.54 1.09
N PRO A 40 -0.43 -17.96 0.27
CA PRO A 40 -1.72 -18.58 -0.04
C PRO A 40 -1.56 -19.95 -0.71
N VAL A 41 -2.38 -20.92 -0.33
CA VAL A 41 -2.28 -22.34 -0.77
C VAL A 41 -2.29 -22.50 -2.29
N HIS A 42 -2.98 -21.62 -3.00
CA HIS A 42 -3.08 -21.67 -4.45
C HIS A 42 -1.85 -21.11 -5.19
N GLY A 43 -0.90 -20.47 -4.50
CA GLY A 43 0.39 -20.01 -5.08
C GLY A 43 0.30 -18.85 -6.10
N LEU A 44 -0.87 -18.23 -6.26
CA LEU A 44 -1.12 -17.15 -7.24
C LEU A 44 -1.03 -15.74 -6.64
N ARG A 45 -0.75 -15.64 -5.34
CA ARG A 45 -0.71 -14.38 -4.59
C ARG A 45 0.53 -14.39 -3.70
N HIS A 46 1.06 -13.20 -3.46
CA HIS A 46 2.15 -13.02 -2.51
C HIS A 46 1.63 -13.22 -1.06
N PRO A 47 2.52 -13.48 -0.09
CA PRO A 47 2.17 -13.44 1.33
C PRO A 47 1.64 -12.07 1.74
N GLN A 48 0.88 -11.98 2.84
CA GLN A 48 0.22 -10.73 3.23
C GLN A 48 1.20 -9.59 3.55
N ILE A 49 2.41 -9.92 4.00
CA ILE A 49 3.47 -8.95 4.25
C ILE A 49 3.86 -8.16 3.00
N PHE A 50 3.76 -8.76 1.81
CA PHE A 50 3.98 -8.05 0.55
C PHE A 50 2.95 -6.93 0.39
N TYR A 51 1.66 -7.23 0.59
CA TYR A 51 0.60 -6.23 0.45
C TYR A 51 0.68 -5.16 1.54
N TYR A 52 1.16 -5.53 2.74
CA TYR A 52 1.39 -4.59 3.83
C TYR A 52 2.44 -3.51 3.45
N GLY A 53 3.50 -3.89 2.73
CA GLY A 53 4.53 -2.95 2.27
C GLY A 53 4.29 -2.33 0.88
N HIS A 54 3.64 -3.06 -0.03
CA HIS A 54 3.43 -2.65 -1.42
C HIS A 54 2.54 -1.41 -1.51
N THR A 55 1.43 -1.39 -0.77
CA THR A 55 0.48 -0.27 -0.78
C THR A 55 1.11 1.06 -0.33
N PRO A 56 1.81 1.15 0.83
CA PRO A 56 2.50 2.39 1.20
C PRO A 56 3.59 2.80 0.21
N CYS A 57 4.41 1.87 -0.27
CA CYS A 57 5.48 2.18 -1.23
C CYS A 57 4.93 2.72 -2.56
N LEU A 58 3.80 2.18 -3.03
CA LEU A 58 3.09 2.72 -4.19
C LEU A 58 2.71 4.19 -3.96
N TYR A 59 2.13 4.54 -2.81
CA TYR A 59 1.77 5.93 -2.51
C TYR A 59 3.00 6.85 -2.46
N ILE A 60 4.07 6.45 -1.78
CA ILE A 60 5.32 7.23 -1.73
C ILE A 60 5.86 7.47 -3.14
N ASN A 61 5.96 6.43 -3.96
CA ASN A 61 6.45 6.54 -5.34
C ASN A 61 5.55 7.47 -6.18
N LYS A 62 4.22 7.40 -6.05
CA LYS A 62 3.31 8.29 -6.78
C LYS A 62 3.37 9.74 -6.30
N LEU A 63 3.51 9.97 -4.99
CA LEU A 63 3.69 11.31 -4.44
C LEU A 63 5.02 11.93 -4.90
N ARG A 64 6.07 11.12 -5.06
CA ARG A 64 7.34 11.55 -5.66
C ARG A 64 7.20 11.92 -7.14
N VAL A 65 6.58 11.06 -7.95
CA VAL A 65 6.32 11.34 -9.37
C VAL A 65 5.46 12.60 -9.56
N ALA A 66 4.51 12.85 -8.65
CA ALA A 66 3.67 14.04 -8.67
C ALA A 66 4.38 15.32 -8.15
N GLY A 67 5.62 15.21 -7.67
CA GLY A 67 6.39 16.32 -7.10
C GLY A 67 5.88 16.80 -5.73
N VAL A 68 4.98 16.06 -5.08
CA VAL A 68 4.50 16.37 -3.72
C VAL A 68 5.57 16.02 -2.69
N LEU A 69 6.25 14.90 -2.90
CA LEU A 69 7.41 14.48 -2.12
C LEU A 69 8.66 14.60 -3.00
N GLN A 70 9.78 15.08 -2.46
CA GLN A 70 11.02 15.23 -3.23
C GLN A 70 11.90 13.98 -3.09
N ASP A 71 12.08 13.53 -1.86
CA ASP A 71 12.99 12.44 -1.51
C ASP A 71 12.24 11.13 -1.20
N PRO A 72 12.89 9.97 -1.40
CA PRO A 72 12.38 8.70 -0.88
C PRO A 72 12.29 8.72 0.66
N VAL A 73 11.37 7.93 1.21
CA VAL A 73 11.32 7.59 2.63
C VAL A 73 12.27 6.43 2.92
N ASP A 74 12.22 5.37 2.11
CA ASP A 74 13.12 4.24 2.16
C ASP A 74 13.33 3.72 0.72
N PRO A 75 14.42 4.13 0.05
CA PRO A 75 14.64 3.79 -1.36
C PRO A 75 14.76 2.28 -1.62
N TYR A 76 15.21 1.50 -0.63
CA TYR A 76 15.31 0.05 -0.78
C TYR A 76 13.91 -0.58 -0.77
N MET A 77 13.10 -0.22 0.23
CA MET A 77 11.72 -0.70 0.32
C MET A 77 10.88 -0.25 -0.88
N GLU A 78 10.98 1.02 -1.28
CA GLU A 78 10.31 1.58 -2.46
C GLU A 78 10.64 0.81 -3.75
N SER A 79 11.88 0.30 -3.88
CA SER A 79 12.33 -0.46 -5.03
C SER A 79 11.84 -1.91 -5.02
N ILE A 80 12.03 -2.65 -3.91
CA ILE A 80 11.66 -4.08 -3.86
C ILE A 80 10.14 -4.28 -3.88
N MET A 81 9.37 -3.29 -3.44
CA MET A 81 7.91 -3.34 -3.42
C MET A 81 7.28 -2.96 -4.77
N GLU A 82 8.03 -2.31 -5.67
CA GLU A 82 7.55 -1.94 -7.00
C GLU A 82 7.59 -3.12 -7.99
N ALA A 83 8.62 -3.97 -7.90
CA ALA A 83 8.81 -5.13 -8.76
C ALA A 83 8.57 -6.44 -7.98
N PRO A 84 7.37 -7.04 -8.06
CA PRO A 84 6.98 -8.22 -7.26
C PRO A 84 7.85 -9.47 -7.50
N ASP A 85 8.63 -9.52 -8.59
CA ASP A 85 9.52 -10.63 -8.89
C ASP A 85 10.75 -10.70 -7.96
N LEU A 86 11.05 -9.64 -7.20
CA LEU A 86 12.17 -9.61 -6.24
C LEU A 86 11.86 -10.29 -4.89
N MET A 87 10.60 -10.67 -4.64
CA MET A 87 10.17 -11.34 -3.40
C MET A 87 9.85 -12.83 -3.57
N ARG A 88 10.25 -13.44 -4.70
CA ARG A 88 10.10 -14.88 -4.94
C ARG A 88 11.36 -15.65 -4.60
#